data_AF-A0A2N2CA12-F1
#
_entry.id   AF-A0A2N2CA12-F1
#
_cell.length_a   1.000
_cell.length_b   1.000
_cell.length_c   1.000
_cell.angle_alpha   90.00
_cell.angle_beta   90.00
_cell.angle_gamma   90.00
#
_symmetry.space_group_name_H-M   'P 1'
#
loop_
_entity.id
_entity.type
_entity.pdbx_description
1 polymer ?
#
loop_
_entity_poly.entity_id
_entity_poly.type
_entity_poly.pdbx_seq_one_letter_code
_entity_poly.pdbx_strand_id
1 'polypeptide(L)'
;MFIDRVKLKIKAGTGGNGIVSFRREKYQPLGGPYGGDGGNGGNIVFIVDTNKSTLLDLHYKKHLKADDGVNGRTKKMTGARGEDNILLVPQGTIVKDLATQTVIADLVHPGQSAIIARGGR
;
A
#
# COMPACT_ATOMS: atom_id res chain seq x y z
N MET A 1 18.04 7.39 23.77
CA MET A 1 16.70 6.92 24.16
C MET A 1 16.37 5.71 23.32
N PHE A 2 16.09 4.56 23.94
CA PHE A 2 15.78 3.30 23.25
C PHE A 2 14.27 3.07 23.27
N ILE A 3 13.69 2.72 22.12
CA ILE A 3 12.27 2.40 21.99
C ILE A 3 12.16 1.04 21.32
N ASP A 4 11.56 0.10 22.04
CA ASP A 4 11.34 -1.29 21.64
C ASP A 4 9.90 -1.56 21.21
N ARG A 5 8.96 -0.69 21.60
CA ARG A 5 7.53 -0.83 21.34
C ARG A 5 6.94 0.47 20.82
N VAL A 6 6.23 0.39 19.70
CA VAL A 6 5.53 1.53 19.10
C VAL A 6 4.15 1.08 18.66
N LYS A 7 3.16 1.98 18.80
CA LYS A 7 1.82 1.80 18.26
C LYS A 7 1.68 2.70 17.03
N LEU A 8 1.30 2.11 15.90
CA LEU A 8 1.16 2.80 14.62
C LEU A 8 -0.27 2.67 14.13
N LYS A 9 -0.76 3.73 13.47
CA LYS A 9 -1.97 3.67 12.65
C LYS A 9 -1.55 3.52 11.20
N ILE A 10 -1.91 2.37 10.61
CA ILE A 10 -1.48 1.94 9.28
C ILE A 10 -2.70 1.93 8.37
N LYS A 11 -2.60 2.53 7.18
CA LYS A 11 -3.64 2.49 6.15
C LYS A 11 -3.00 2.23 4.77
N ALA A 12 -3.27 1.08 4.19
CA ALA A 12 -2.87 0.82 2.81
C ALA A 12 -3.62 1.73 1.82
N GLY A 13 -3.10 1.83 0.60
CA GLY A 13 -3.73 2.59 -0.46
C GLY A 13 -5.09 2.02 -0.84
N THR A 14 -6.05 2.87 -1.16
CA THR A 14 -7.33 2.42 -1.73
C THR A 14 -7.15 2.08 -3.21
N GLY A 15 -7.93 1.13 -3.72
CA GLY A 15 -8.02 0.89 -5.17
C GLY A 15 -8.59 2.11 -5.88
N GLY A 16 -8.11 2.36 -7.09
CA GLY A 16 -8.67 3.37 -7.97
C GLY A 16 -10.03 2.92 -8.51
N ASN A 17 -10.89 3.85 -8.86
CA ASN A 17 -12.16 3.53 -9.47
C ASN A 17 -11.99 3.30 -10.98
N GLY A 18 -12.63 2.26 -11.51
CA GLY A 18 -12.86 2.14 -12.95
C GLY A 18 -13.80 3.25 -13.44
N ILE A 19 -13.77 3.54 -14.74
CA ILE A 19 -14.66 4.54 -15.33
C ILE A 19 -15.58 3.94 -16.39
N VAL A 20 -16.77 4.51 -16.50
CA VAL A 20 -17.68 4.22 -17.61
C VAL A 20 -17.50 5.31 -18.66
N SER A 21 -17.01 4.93 -19.84
CA SER A 21 -16.84 5.83 -20.98
C SER A 21 -17.19 5.11 -22.28
N PHE A 22 -17.61 5.87 -23.29
CA PHE A 22 -17.88 5.39 -24.65
C PHE A 22 -16.98 6.11 -25.66
N ARG A 23 -16.66 5.44 -26.76
CA ARG A 23 -15.82 6.03 -27.82
C ARG A 23 -16.65 7.06 -28.60
N ARG A 24 -16.07 8.23 -28.88
CA ARG A 24 -16.74 9.33 -29.61
C ARG A 24 -15.83 9.82 -30.73
N GLU A 25 -16.17 9.52 -31.97
CA GLU A 25 -15.41 9.91 -33.16
C GLU A 25 -16.35 10.41 -34.27
N LYS A 26 -15.90 11.39 -35.06
CA LYS A 26 -16.71 12.15 -36.01
C LYS A 26 -17.42 11.31 -37.08
N TYR A 27 -16.95 10.09 -37.36
CA TYR A 27 -17.51 9.17 -38.35
C TYR A 27 -17.93 7.82 -37.76
N GLN A 28 -18.03 7.71 -36.43
CA GLN A 28 -18.46 6.50 -35.74
C GLN A 28 -19.59 6.85 -34.74
N PRO A 29 -20.87 6.74 -35.16
CA PRO A 29 -22.01 7.16 -34.34
C PRO A 29 -22.25 6.28 -33.10
N LEU A 30 -21.93 4.98 -33.18
CA LEU A 30 -22.03 4.04 -32.06
C LEU A 30 -20.65 3.52 -31.68
N GLY A 31 -19.93 4.29 -30.86
CA GLY A 31 -18.68 3.84 -30.27
C GLY A 31 -18.93 2.94 -29.07
N GLY A 32 -18.30 1.75 -29.07
CA GLY A 32 -18.39 0.80 -27.94
C GLY A 32 -17.74 1.30 -26.64
N PRO A 33 -17.74 0.46 -25.59
CA PRO A 33 -17.12 0.77 -24.30
C PRO A 33 -15.65 1.17 -24.43
N TYR A 34 -15.28 2.21 -23.69
CA TYR A 34 -14.02 2.92 -23.83
C TYR A 34 -13.43 3.40 -22.50
N GLY A 35 -14.00 2.95 -21.37
CA GLY A 35 -13.47 3.18 -20.04
C GLY A 35 -12.41 2.14 -19.66
N GLY A 36 -11.43 2.54 -18.85
CA GLY A 36 -10.45 1.65 -18.25
C GLY A 36 -10.73 1.37 -16.78
N ASP A 37 -10.06 0.36 -16.25
CA ASP A 37 -10.15 -0.05 -14.84
C ASP A 37 -9.31 0.86 -13.94
N GLY A 38 -9.61 0.85 -12.63
CA GLY A 38 -8.75 1.49 -11.64
C GLY A 38 -7.48 0.69 -11.37
N GLY A 39 -6.44 1.38 -10.92
CA GLY A 39 -5.21 0.75 -10.45
C GLY A 39 -5.35 0.25 -9.01
N ASN A 40 -4.58 -0.77 -8.65
CA ASN A 40 -4.53 -1.24 -7.26
C ASN A 40 -3.90 -0.18 -6.34
N GLY A 41 -4.32 -0.12 -5.09
CA GLY A 41 -3.66 0.67 -4.06
C GLY A 41 -2.31 0.09 -3.65
N GLY A 42 -1.43 0.94 -3.13
CA GLY A 42 -0.14 0.54 -2.58
C GLY A 42 -0.28 -0.23 -1.27
N ASN A 43 0.63 -1.16 -1.04
CA ASN A 43 0.75 -1.90 0.21
C ASN A 43 1.56 -1.13 1.25
N ILE A 44 1.45 -1.53 2.51
CA ILE A 44 2.43 -1.19 3.54
C ILE A 44 3.29 -2.41 3.84
N VAL A 45 4.59 -2.27 3.62
CA VAL A 45 5.55 -3.37 3.66
C VAL A 45 6.64 -3.04 4.67
N PHE A 46 6.89 -3.97 5.59
CA PHE A 46 7.99 -3.85 6.54
C PHE A 46 9.14 -4.73 6.08
N ILE A 47 10.37 -4.21 6.11
CA ILE A 47 11.58 -4.92 5.70
C ILE A 47 12.61 -4.87 6.83
N VAL A 48 13.24 -6.00 7.12
CA VAL A 48 14.32 -6.07 8.10
C VAL A 48 15.57 -5.39 7.56
N ASP A 49 16.06 -4.42 8.33
CA ASP A 49 17.36 -3.77 8.13
C ASP A 49 18.22 -3.98 9.38
N THR A 50 19.37 -4.65 9.21
CA THR A 50 20.32 -4.93 10.29
C THR A 50 21.01 -3.68 10.82
N ASN A 51 21.00 -2.57 10.07
CA ASN A 51 21.57 -1.31 10.51
C ASN A 51 20.65 -0.57 11.50
N LYS A 52 19.39 -1.01 11.66
CA LYS A 52 18.46 -0.45 12.64
C LYS A 52 18.47 -1.26 13.92
N SER A 53 18.71 -0.56 15.02
CA SER A 53 18.70 -1.15 16.38
C SER A 53 17.49 -0.74 17.21
N THR A 54 16.71 0.28 16.79
CA THR A 54 15.58 0.82 17.57
C THR A 54 14.38 1.14 16.68
N LEU A 55 13.18 1.24 17.27
CA LEU A 55 11.96 1.69 16.58
C LEU A 55 11.74 3.21 16.70
N LEU A 56 12.78 3.97 17.02
CA LEU A 56 12.67 5.41 17.29
C LEU A 56 12.12 6.21 16.10
N ASP A 57 12.48 5.83 14.88
CA ASP A 57 11.97 6.47 13.65
C ASP A 57 10.44 6.35 13.52
N LEU A 58 9.89 5.25 14.03
CA LEU A 58 8.46 4.93 13.98
C LEU A 58 7.70 5.64 15.08
N HIS A 59 8.36 5.93 16.19
CA HIS A 59 7.75 6.65 17.30
C HIS A 59 7.25 8.04 16.89
N TYR A 60 8.01 8.73 16.03
CA TYR A 60 7.63 10.04 15.51
C TYR A 60 6.60 9.95 14.37
N LYS A 61 6.64 8.88 13.56
CA LYS A 61 5.71 8.65 12.45
C LYS A 61 4.52 7.79 12.87
N LYS A 62 3.61 8.35 13.65
CA LYS A 62 2.42 7.63 14.17
C LYS A 62 1.42 7.17 13.11
N HIS A 63 1.41 7.81 11.95
CA HIS A 63 0.51 7.51 10.83
C HIS A 63 1.31 7.09 9.60
N LEU A 64 1.02 5.91 9.08
CA LEU A 64 1.62 5.40 7.85
C LEU A 64 0.52 5.16 6.83
N LYS A 65 0.66 5.77 5.66
CA LYS A 65 -0.26 5.60 4.53
C LYS A 65 0.53 5.20 3.28
N ALA A 66 0.02 4.24 2.53
CA ALA A 66 0.50 3.97 1.17
C ALA A 66 -0.33 4.76 0.13
N ASP A 67 0.19 4.86 -1.08
CA ASP A 67 -0.45 5.66 -2.13
C ASP A 67 -1.68 4.94 -2.70
N ASP A 68 -2.71 5.72 -3.01
CA ASP A 68 -3.94 5.20 -3.59
C ASP A 68 -3.72 4.87 -5.08
N GLY A 69 -4.45 3.88 -5.58
CA GLY A 69 -4.46 3.54 -7.00
C GLY A 69 -5.10 4.65 -7.83
N VAL A 70 -4.60 4.86 -9.03
CA VAL A 70 -5.13 5.88 -9.93
C VAL A 70 -6.44 5.39 -10.55
N ASN A 71 -7.40 6.27 -10.77
CA ASN A 71 -8.63 5.92 -11.46
C ASN A 71 -8.35 5.55 -12.94
N GLY A 72 -9.22 4.70 -13.49
CA GLY A 72 -9.24 4.43 -14.91
C GLY A 72 -9.48 5.69 -15.74
N ARG A 73 -9.06 5.65 -17.00
CA ARG A 73 -9.20 6.76 -17.96
C ARG A 73 -9.89 6.28 -19.22
N THR A 74 -10.23 7.24 -20.08
CA THR A 74 -10.81 6.93 -21.39
C THR A 74 -9.79 6.17 -22.23
N LYS A 75 -10.22 5.67 -23.39
CA LYS A 75 -9.36 4.84 -24.26
C LYS A 75 -8.94 3.51 -23.65
N LYS A 76 -9.77 2.96 -22.76
CA LYS A 76 -9.47 1.72 -22.01
C LYS A 76 -8.15 1.79 -21.24
N MET A 77 -7.73 2.99 -20.85
CA MET A 77 -6.49 3.18 -20.12
C MET A 77 -6.70 2.84 -18.65
N THR A 78 -6.10 1.74 -18.20
CA THR A 78 -6.11 1.33 -16.79
C THR A 78 -5.29 2.32 -15.94
N GLY A 79 -5.79 2.61 -14.74
CA GLY A 79 -5.10 3.43 -13.77
C GLY A 79 -3.80 2.78 -13.27
N ALA A 80 -2.79 3.59 -12.99
CA ALA A 80 -1.54 3.13 -12.41
C ALA A 80 -1.75 2.61 -10.97
N ARG A 81 -0.95 1.62 -10.59
CA ARG A 81 -0.89 1.12 -9.22
C ARG A 81 -0.26 2.18 -8.30
N GLY A 82 -0.82 2.35 -7.10
CA GLY A 82 -0.23 3.19 -6.06
C GLY A 82 1.07 2.61 -5.51
N GLU A 83 2.02 3.48 -5.16
CA GLU A 83 3.31 3.07 -4.62
C GLU A 83 3.18 2.45 -3.22
N ASP A 84 3.91 1.36 -3.01
CA ASP A 84 3.98 0.69 -1.72
C ASP A 84 4.80 1.54 -0.74
N ASN A 85 4.32 1.72 0.48
CA ASN A 85 5.07 2.38 1.54
C ASN A 85 5.94 1.35 2.27
N ILE A 86 7.24 1.42 2.03
CA ILE A 86 8.24 0.51 2.58
C ILE A 86 8.85 1.13 3.84
N LEU A 87 8.85 0.34 4.91
CA LEU A 87 9.36 0.74 6.20
C LEU A 87 10.43 -0.23 6.68
N LEU A 88 11.59 0.31 7.02
CA LEU A 88 12.71 -0.47 7.54
C LEU A 88 12.56 -0.66 9.06
N VAL A 89 12.71 -1.90 9.52
CA VAL A 89 12.62 -2.26 10.95
C VAL A 89 13.83 -3.09 11.39
N PRO A 90 14.20 -3.03 12.68
CA PRO A 90 15.22 -3.90 13.26
C PRO A 90 14.90 -5.39 13.11
N GLN A 91 15.93 -6.22 13.13
CA GLN A 91 15.80 -7.66 13.22
C GLN A 91 15.09 -8.08 14.52
N GLY A 92 14.23 -9.10 14.44
CA GLY A 92 13.43 -9.59 15.58
C GLY A 92 12.19 -8.76 15.87
N THR A 93 11.76 -7.90 14.93
CA THR A 93 10.55 -7.09 15.09
C THR A 93 9.30 -7.97 14.89
N ILE A 94 8.44 -8.02 15.91
CA ILE A 94 7.13 -8.68 15.82
C ILE A 94 6.05 -7.63 15.57
N VAL A 95 5.29 -7.81 14.50
CA VAL A 95 4.15 -6.96 14.16
C VAL A 95 2.86 -7.65 14.58
N LYS A 96 2.07 -6.98 15.43
CA LYS A 96 0.78 -7.48 15.91
C LYS A 96 -0.33 -6.48 15.66
N ASP A 97 -1.52 -6.98 15.36
CA ASP A 97 -2.72 -6.17 15.39
C ASP A 97 -3.12 -5.90 16.85
N LEU A 98 -3.27 -4.63 17.22
CA LEU A 98 -3.64 -4.23 18.58
C LEU A 98 -5.07 -4.64 18.95
N ALA A 99 -5.98 -4.71 17.96
CA ALA A 99 -7.38 -5.04 18.21
C ALA A 99 -7.58 -6.55 18.41
N THR A 100 -7.02 -7.37 17.51
CA THR A 100 -7.19 -8.83 17.54
C THR A 100 -6.09 -9.56 18.31
N GLN A 101 -4.99 -8.88 18.68
CA GLN A 101 -3.77 -9.46 19.27
C GLN A 101 -3.09 -10.52 18.39
N THR A 102 -3.49 -10.63 17.13
CA THR A 102 -2.91 -11.58 16.18
C THR A 102 -1.54 -11.11 15.72
N VAL A 103 -0.62 -12.06 15.56
CA VAL A 103 0.70 -11.79 14.98
C VAL A 103 0.53 -11.75 13.46
N ILE A 104 0.78 -10.59 12.87
CA ILE A 104 0.72 -10.38 11.42
C ILE A 104 2.01 -10.88 10.78
N ALA A 105 3.15 -10.54 11.38
CA ALA A 105 4.46 -10.92 10.89
C ALA A 105 5.47 -11.02 12.03
N ASP A 106 6.40 -11.96 11.88
CA ASP A 106 7.61 -12.08 12.69
C ASP A 106 8.82 -11.95 11.76
N LEU A 107 9.59 -10.87 11.95
CA LEU A 107 10.63 -10.43 11.04
C LEU A 107 12.01 -10.72 11.64
N VAL A 108 12.48 -11.96 11.43
CA VAL A 108 13.64 -12.53 12.13
C VAL A 108 14.90 -12.55 11.26
N HIS A 109 14.76 -12.66 9.94
CA HIS A 109 15.92 -12.77 9.05
C HIS A 109 16.28 -11.44 8.39
N PRO A 110 17.58 -11.13 8.18
CA PRO A 110 18.01 -9.95 7.44
C PRO A 110 17.38 -9.89 6.04
N GLY A 111 16.86 -8.73 5.65
CA GLY A 111 16.19 -8.54 4.35
C GLY A 111 14.80 -9.19 4.24
N GLN A 112 14.32 -9.89 5.27
CA GLN A 112 12.97 -10.44 5.29
C GLN A 112 11.95 -9.30 5.18
N SER A 113 10.92 -9.52 4.36
CA SER A 113 9.85 -8.55 4.16
C SER A 113 8.49 -9.17 4.43
N ALA A 114 7.55 -8.37 4.92
CA ALA A 114 6.16 -8.76 5.10
C ALA A 114 5.21 -7.63 4.76
N ILE A 115 4.12 -7.97 4.08
CA ILE A 115 3.03 -7.02 3.83
C ILE A 115 2.15 -6.95 5.07
N ILE A 116 2.17 -5.80 5.75
CA ILE A 116 1.41 -5.58 6.99
C ILE A 116 -0.02 -5.15 6.68
N ALA A 117 -0.20 -4.33 5.64
CA ALA A 117 -1.51 -3.95 5.14
C ALA A 117 -1.53 -4.02 3.61
N ARG A 118 -2.49 -4.76 3.06
CA ARG A 118 -2.65 -4.90 1.61
C ARG A 118 -3.45 -3.74 1.03
N GLY A 119 -3.00 -3.23 -0.11
CA GLY A 119 -3.73 -2.23 -0.88
C GLY A 119 -5.06 -2.75 -1.40
N GLY A 120 -6.03 -1.85 -1.54
CA GLY A 120 -7.31 -2.13 -2.17
C GLY A 120 -7.17 -2.42 -3.66
N ARG A 121 -8.20 -3.02 -4.24
CA ARG A 121 -8.33 -3.27 -5.68
C ARG A 121 -9.40 -2.36 -6.26
#